data_AF-A0A9D6PIE0-F1
#
_entry.id   AF-A0A9D6PIE0-F1
#
_cell.length_a   1.000
_cell.length_b   1.000
_cell.length_c   1.000
_cell.angle_alpha   90.00
_cell.angle_beta   90.00
_cell.angle_gamma   90.00
#
_symmetry.space_group_name_H-M   'P 1'
#
loop_
_entity.id
_entity.type
_entity.pdbx_description
1 polymer ?
#
loop_
_entity_poly.entity_id
_entity_poly.type
_entity_poly.pdbx_seq_one_letter_code
_entity_poly.pdbx_strand_id
1 'polypeptide(L)'
;MSEAAFYHISQETGLKQISSIDEAIKKTGQGGYMWFDFDNPTIEQISPVIEPLGIHPLSIEDCFDDNQVPKIDLFPKHSFFLFNNYSYDKKLFSVDEIDFVLSSNYLLTVHGYKAADKDFFNKLRAYVVSGASKSNLSSGPDFLMHLILDFIVDHKFDAIEMLQEELDEKEEIILNGE
;
A
#
# COMPACT_ATOMS: atom_id res chain seq x y z
N MET A 1 -15.52 3.03 3.38
CA MET A 1 -15.45 4.32 4.07
C MET A 1 -14.00 4.70 4.05
N SER A 2 -13.67 5.95 3.73
CA SER A 2 -12.27 6.38 3.75
C SER A 2 -11.70 6.27 5.16
N GLU A 3 -10.46 5.81 5.28
CA GLU A 3 -9.72 5.73 6.54
C GLU A 3 -8.29 6.25 6.34
N ALA A 4 -7.73 6.85 7.38
CA ALA A 4 -6.32 7.22 7.41
C ALA A 4 -5.71 6.77 8.74
N ALA A 5 -4.52 6.17 8.68
CA ALA A 5 -3.76 5.73 9.84
C ALA A 5 -2.33 6.26 9.78
N PHE A 6 -1.80 6.68 10.93
CA PHE A 6 -0.48 7.28 11.01
C PHE A 6 0.35 6.54 12.06
N TYR A 7 1.57 6.16 11.71
CA TYR A 7 2.46 5.42 12.60
C TYR A 7 3.85 6.02 12.64
N HIS A 8 4.36 6.31 13.83
CA HIS A 8 5.76 6.63 14.05
C HIS A 8 6.53 5.35 14.36
N ILE A 9 7.61 5.11 13.62
CA ILE A 9 8.41 3.89 13.75
C ILE A 9 9.84 4.30 14.09
N SER A 10 10.33 3.83 15.24
CA SER A 10 11.70 4.08 15.70
C SER A 10 12.27 2.86 16.41
N GLN A 11 13.60 2.84 16.57
CA GLN A 11 14.28 1.82 17.36
C GLN A 11 13.89 1.87 18.85
N GLU A 12 13.66 3.07 19.39
CA GLU A 12 13.37 3.27 20.81
C GLU A 12 11.95 2.87 21.19
N THR A 13 10.98 3.22 20.33
CA THR A 13 9.56 3.08 20.65
C THR A 13 8.86 1.95 19.91
N GLY A 14 9.53 1.33 18.94
CA GLY A 14 8.88 0.49 17.95
C GLY A 14 7.84 1.29 17.15
N LEU A 15 6.81 0.59 16.67
CA LEU A 15 5.67 1.17 15.99
C LEU A 15 4.68 1.75 17.00
N LYS A 16 4.38 3.04 16.86
CA LYS A 16 3.36 3.75 17.67
C LYS A 16 2.38 4.47 16.76
N GLN A 17 1.09 4.24 16.99
CA GLN A 17 0.04 4.96 16.27
C GLN A 17 -0.03 6.42 16.75
N ILE A 18 -0.18 7.34 15.79
CA ILE A 18 -0.35 8.78 16.00
C ILE A 18 -1.79 9.15 15.66
N SER A 19 -2.42 9.97 16.51
CA SER A 19 -3.86 10.22 16.46
C SER A 19 -4.28 11.33 15.49
N SER A 20 -3.33 12.14 15.00
CA SER A 20 -3.63 13.26 14.10
C SER A 20 -2.57 13.43 13.00
N ILE A 21 -3.03 13.89 11.84
CA ILE A 21 -2.18 14.21 10.68
C ILE A 21 -1.16 15.32 10.99
N ASP A 22 -1.55 16.33 11.76
CA ASP A 22 -0.67 17.43 12.16
C ASP A 22 0.48 16.96 13.06
N GLU A 23 0.19 16.05 14.01
CA GLU A 23 1.22 15.45 14.86
C GLU A 23 2.13 14.52 14.05
N ALA A 24 1.55 13.75 13.12
CA ALA A 24 2.28 12.87 12.22
C ALA A 24 3.27 13.66 11.35
N ILE A 25 2.83 14.77 10.73
CA ILE A 25 3.69 15.68 9.96
C ILE A 25 4.83 16.21 10.85
N LYS A 26 4.51 16.72 12.05
CA LYS A 26 5.53 17.24 12.98
C LYS A 26 6.57 16.21 13.39
N LYS A 27 6.18 14.95 13.56
CA LYS A 27 7.08 13.83 13.92
C LYS A 27 7.95 13.33 12.78
N THR A 28 7.65 13.71 11.53
CA THR A 28 8.46 13.30 10.38
C THR A 28 9.89 13.81 10.52
N GLY A 29 10.87 12.91 10.41
CA GLY A 29 12.29 13.22 10.61
C GLY A 29 12.75 13.34 12.07
N GLN A 30 11.91 12.98 13.05
CA GLN A 30 12.28 12.98 14.47
C GLN A 30 12.52 11.57 15.00
N GLY A 31 13.79 11.14 15.03
CA GLY A 31 14.23 9.91 15.71
C GLY A 31 13.69 8.61 15.12
N GLY A 32 13.21 8.63 13.88
CA GLY A 32 12.56 7.52 13.19
C GLY A 32 11.91 8.03 11.90
N TYR A 33 10.98 7.24 11.35
CA TYR A 33 10.21 7.64 10.18
C TYR A 33 8.70 7.50 10.43
N MET A 34 7.92 8.15 9.58
CA MET A 34 6.47 8.11 9.62
C MET A 34 5.92 7.21 8.52
N TRP A 35 4.93 6.40 8.84
CA TRP A 35 4.07 5.74 7.86
C TRP A 35 2.71 6.43 7.85
N PHE A 36 2.35 6.99 6.70
CA PHE A 36 1.04 7.57 6.41
C PHE A 36 0.27 6.60 5.53
N ASP A 37 -0.78 5.98 6.05
CA ASP A 37 -1.57 4.98 5.33
C ASP A 37 -2.96 5.53 5.04
N PHE A 38 -3.29 5.70 3.77
CA PHE A 38 -4.58 6.21 3.31
C PHE A 38 -5.36 5.14 2.55
N ASP A 39 -6.50 4.73 3.11
CA ASP A 39 -7.46 3.82 2.50
C ASP A 39 -8.61 4.62 1.88
N ASN A 40 -8.69 4.55 0.55
CA ASN A 40 -9.69 5.22 -0.29
C ASN A 40 -9.88 6.70 0.10
N PRO A 41 -8.80 7.52 0.14
CA PRO A 41 -8.91 8.91 0.54
C PRO A 41 -9.57 9.76 -0.53
N THR A 42 -10.12 10.90 -0.13
CA THR A 42 -10.37 12.02 -1.05
C THR A 42 -9.12 12.91 -1.15
N ILE A 43 -9.07 13.75 -2.18
CA ILE A 43 -7.98 14.73 -2.36
C ILE A 43 -7.86 15.64 -1.13
N GLU A 44 -8.96 16.01 -0.49
CA GLU A 44 -8.96 16.86 0.70
C GLU A 44 -8.30 16.19 1.91
N GLN A 45 -8.36 14.85 2.01
CA GLN A 45 -7.77 14.10 3.11
C GLN A 45 -6.25 13.96 2.97
N ILE A 46 -5.74 13.88 1.74
CA ILE A 46 -4.31 13.77 1.47
C ILE A 46 -3.62 15.14 1.29
N SER A 47 -4.37 16.17 0.89
CA SER A 47 -3.86 17.54 0.70
C SER A 47 -2.97 18.08 1.84
N PRO A 48 -3.27 17.84 3.14
CA PRO A 48 -2.48 18.38 4.24
C PRO A 48 -1.03 17.87 4.30
N VAL A 49 -0.70 16.72 3.70
CA VAL A 49 0.68 16.20 3.70
C VAL A 49 1.52 16.67 2.52
N ILE A 50 0.92 17.20 1.46
CA ILE A 50 1.61 17.45 0.18
C ILE A 50 2.75 18.45 0.34
N GLU A 51 2.43 19.68 0.74
CA GLU A 51 3.42 20.75 0.87
C GLU A 51 4.41 20.49 2.04
N PRO A 52 3.94 20.10 3.25
CA PRO A 52 4.85 19.89 4.38
C PRO A 52 5.86 18.75 4.18
N LEU A 53 5.48 17.69 3.47
CA LEU A 53 6.37 16.57 3.15
C LEU A 53 7.14 16.77 1.83
N GLY A 54 6.87 17.86 1.11
CA GLY A 54 7.49 18.17 -0.17
C GLY A 54 7.15 17.17 -1.28
N ILE A 55 5.95 16.59 -1.23
CA ILE A 55 5.44 15.65 -2.24
C ILE A 55 5.15 16.44 -3.52
N HIS A 56 5.58 15.88 -4.65
CA HIS A 56 5.33 16.50 -5.94
C HIS A 56 3.85 16.33 -6.29
N PRO A 57 3.13 17.39 -6.73
CA PRO A 57 1.70 17.30 -7.04
C PRO A 57 1.35 16.18 -8.03
N LEU A 58 2.20 15.92 -9.03
CA LEU A 58 2.00 14.81 -9.97
C LEU A 58 1.92 13.43 -9.29
N SER A 59 2.67 13.22 -8.20
CA SER A 59 2.59 11.95 -7.45
C SER A 59 1.21 11.74 -6.83
N ILE A 60 0.53 12.83 -6.45
CA ILE A 60 -0.82 12.75 -5.89
C ILE A 60 -1.85 12.67 -7.00
N GLU A 61 -1.66 13.40 -8.10
CA GLU A 61 -2.52 13.31 -9.29
C GLU A 61 -2.58 11.87 -9.82
N ASP A 62 -1.43 11.19 -9.90
CA ASP A 62 -1.34 9.81 -10.35
C ASP A 62 -2.13 8.85 -9.45
N CYS A 63 -2.21 9.09 -8.13
CA CYS A 63 -3.04 8.28 -7.22
C CYS A 63 -4.54 8.34 -7.52
N PHE A 64 -5.01 9.33 -8.28
CA PHE A 64 -6.43 9.49 -8.61
C PHE A 64 -6.71 9.27 -10.10
N ASP A 65 -5.76 8.73 -10.86
CA ASP A 65 -5.90 8.43 -12.29
C ASP A 65 -5.95 6.92 -12.54
N ASP A 66 -7.16 6.42 -12.82
CA ASP A 66 -7.42 5.01 -13.14
C ASP A 66 -6.69 4.48 -14.39
N ASN A 67 -6.07 5.35 -15.21
CA ASN A 67 -5.36 4.97 -16.43
C ASN A 67 -3.86 4.71 -16.21
N GLN A 68 -3.37 4.88 -14.99
CA GLN A 68 -1.97 4.65 -14.68
C GLN A 68 -1.63 3.15 -14.73
N VAL A 69 -0.35 2.88 -14.99
CA VAL A 69 0.23 1.54 -14.98
C VAL A 69 1.38 1.49 -13.99
N PRO A 70 1.75 0.30 -13.47
CA PRO A 70 2.84 0.19 -12.52
C PRO A 70 4.11 0.84 -13.04
N LYS A 71 4.65 1.77 -12.25
CA LYS A 71 5.77 2.63 -12.64
C LYS A 71 6.57 3.08 -11.43
N ILE A 72 7.74 3.64 -11.70
CA ILE A 72 8.60 4.30 -10.71
C ILE A 72 8.98 5.67 -11.28
N ASP A 73 8.63 6.72 -10.54
CA ASP A 73 8.99 8.10 -10.88
C ASP A 73 9.89 8.68 -9.79
N LEU A 74 11.06 9.18 -10.19
CA LEU A 74 12.05 9.71 -9.26
C LEU A 74 11.94 11.23 -9.16
N PHE A 75 11.76 11.74 -7.94
CA PHE A 75 11.76 13.16 -7.64
C PHE A 75 12.95 13.51 -6.73
N PRO A 76 13.35 14.79 -6.63
CA PRO A 76 14.48 15.18 -5.79
C PRO A 76 14.35 14.86 -4.29
N LYS A 77 13.12 14.73 -3.76
CA LYS A 77 12.84 14.55 -2.32
C LYS A 77 12.22 13.19 -1.96
N HIS A 78 11.70 12.47 -2.95
CA HIS A 78 11.01 11.20 -2.78
C HIS A 78 11.01 10.42 -4.09
N SER A 79 10.62 9.16 -4.02
CA SER A 79 10.30 8.33 -5.18
C SER A 79 8.84 7.93 -5.11
N PHE A 80 8.15 7.99 -6.24
CA PHE A 80 6.79 7.52 -6.40
C PHE A 80 6.82 6.11 -7.02
N PHE A 81 5.98 5.22 -6.51
CA PHE A 81 5.78 3.88 -7.07
C PHE A 81 4.29 3.63 -7.16
N LEU A 82 3.85 3.09 -8.31
CA LEU A 82 2.53 2.48 -8.44
C LEU A 82 2.70 0.98 -8.57
N PHE A 83 1.95 0.21 -7.78
CA PHE A 83 1.99 -1.25 -7.85
C PHE A 83 0.59 -1.84 -7.85
N ASN A 84 0.33 -2.77 -8.76
CA ASN A 84 -0.96 -3.46 -8.78
C ASN A 84 -1.09 -4.40 -7.59
N ASN A 85 -2.33 -4.67 -7.16
CA ASN A 85 -2.74 -5.80 -6.35
C ASN A 85 -3.73 -6.64 -7.17
N TYR A 86 -3.55 -7.95 -7.21
CA TYR A 86 -4.47 -8.85 -7.92
C TYR A 86 -5.28 -9.63 -6.89
N SER A 87 -6.57 -9.78 -7.13
CA SER A 87 -7.44 -10.55 -6.25
C SER A 87 -8.41 -11.35 -7.08
N TYR A 88 -8.61 -12.60 -6.70
CA TYR A 88 -9.51 -13.51 -7.36
C TYR A 88 -10.48 -14.07 -6.30
N ASP A 89 -11.72 -13.58 -6.29
CA ASP A 89 -12.77 -14.03 -5.37
C ASP A 89 -14.03 -14.38 -6.17
N LYS A 90 -14.71 -15.47 -5.81
CA LYS A 90 -15.97 -15.91 -6.44
C LYS A 90 -15.93 -15.92 -7.98
N LYS A 91 -14.83 -16.39 -8.57
CA LYS A 91 -14.58 -16.40 -10.03
C LYS A 91 -14.53 -15.03 -10.69
N LEU A 92 -14.27 -13.99 -9.91
CA LEU A 92 -14.05 -12.63 -10.40
C LEU A 92 -12.60 -12.23 -10.14
N PHE A 93 -11.83 -12.11 -11.22
CA PHE A 93 -10.53 -11.48 -11.17
C PHE A 93 -10.69 -9.96 -11.10
N SER A 94 -9.92 -9.35 -10.21
CA SER A 94 -9.92 -7.91 -10.00
C SER A 94 -8.49 -7.40 -9.81
N VAL A 95 -8.30 -6.15 -10.26
CA VAL A 95 -7.03 -5.43 -10.11
C VAL A 95 -7.34 -4.19 -9.29
N ASP A 96 -6.70 -4.09 -8.13
CA ASP A 96 -6.59 -2.85 -7.37
C ASP A 96 -5.15 -2.33 -7.50
N GLU A 97 -4.86 -1.19 -6.91
CA GLU A 97 -3.51 -0.65 -6.84
C GLU A 97 -3.18 -0.14 -5.45
N ILE A 98 -1.88 0.01 -5.23
CA ILE A 98 -1.31 0.73 -4.12
C ILE A 98 -0.20 1.62 -4.64
N ASP A 99 -0.27 2.88 -4.25
CA ASP A 99 0.73 3.88 -4.53
C ASP A 99 1.61 4.10 -3.31
N PHE A 100 2.88 4.37 -3.58
CA PHE A 100 3.87 4.66 -2.56
C PHE A 100 4.55 5.99 -2.86
N VAL A 101 4.67 6.83 -1.85
CA VAL A 101 5.60 7.95 -1.84
C VAL A 101 6.65 7.65 -0.79
N LEU A 102 7.84 7.27 -1.24
CA LEU A 102 8.97 6.87 -0.40
C LEU A 102 9.97 8.01 -0.27
N SER A 103 10.28 8.40 0.96
CA SER A 103 11.36 9.32 1.31
C SER A 103 12.26 8.73 2.40
N SER A 104 13.35 9.41 2.77
CA SER A 104 14.23 8.94 3.86
C SER A 104 13.57 8.97 5.24
N ASN A 105 12.51 9.78 5.41
CA ASN A 105 11.88 10.04 6.71
C ASN A 105 10.41 9.62 6.77
N TYR A 106 9.83 9.15 5.67
CA TYR A 106 8.47 8.66 5.64
C TYR A 106 8.21 7.68 4.50
N LEU A 107 7.19 6.86 4.70
CA LEU A 107 6.48 6.13 3.65
C LEU A 107 5.03 6.61 3.67
N LEU A 108 4.50 7.00 2.52
CA LEU A 108 3.07 7.23 2.36
C LEU A 108 2.52 6.16 1.42
N THR A 109 1.42 5.53 1.81
CA THR A 109 0.68 4.55 1.03
C THR A 109 -0.72 5.07 0.73
N VAL A 110 -1.16 4.91 -0.51
CA VAL A 110 -2.53 5.19 -0.93
C VAL A 110 -3.10 3.99 -1.66
N HIS A 111 -4.27 3.52 -1.27
CA HIS A 111 -4.85 2.30 -1.81
C HIS A 111 -6.38 2.25 -1.65
N GLY A 112 -7.01 1.17 -2.10
CA GLY A 112 -8.41 0.87 -1.78
C GLY A 112 -9.44 1.60 -2.65
N TYR A 113 -9.01 2.18 -3.78
CA TYR A 113 -9.86 2.90 -4.72
C TYR A 113 -10.93 2.03 -5.36
N LYS A 114 -10.55 0.82 -5.80
CA LYS A 114 -11.46 -0.09 -6.51
C LYS A 114 -12.25 -0.99 -5.57
N ALA A 115 -11.89 -1.01 -4.29
CA ALA A 115 -12.58 -1.72 -3.20
C ALA A 115 -12.90 -3.19 -3.54
N ALA A 116 -12.05 -3.79 -4.38
CA ALA A 116 -12.26 -5.13 -4.92
C ALA A 116 -12.04 -6.20 -3.85
N ASP A 117 -11.03 -5.99 -3.00
CA ASP A 117 -10.81 -6.74 -1.76
C ASP A 117 -10.64 -5.77 -0.58
N LYS A 118 -11.78 -5.42 0.04
CA LYS A 118 -11.80 -4.51 1.20
C LYS A 118 -11.08 -5.06 2.43
N ASP A 119 -10.87 -6.37 2.50
CA ASP A 119 -10.27 -7.00 3.67
C ASP A 119 -8.75 -7.16 3.49
N PHE A 120 -8.26 -7.23 2.24
CA PHE A 120 -6.84 -7.34 1.92
C PHE A 120 -5.99 -6.25 2.59
N PHE A 121 -6.29 -4.97 2.36
CA PHE A 121 -5.49 -3.89 2.94
C PHE A 121 -5.61 -3.79 4.46
N ASN A 122 -6.77 -4.20 5.02
CA ASN A 122 -6.94 -4.31 6.47
C ASN A 122 -6.06 -5.43 7.06
N LYS A 123 -5.99 -6.58 6.40
CA LYS A 123 -5.07 -7.69 6.76
C LYS A 123 -3.62 -7.29 6.61
N LEU A 124 -3.26 -6.56 5.55
CA LEU A 124 -1.91 -6.03 5.32
C LEU A 124 -1.50 -5.08 6.44
N ARG A 125 -2.36 -4.10 6.78
CA ARG A 125 -2.11 -3.19 7.89
C ARG A 125 -1.97 -3.96 9.20
N ALA A 126 -2.87 -4.91 9.48
CA ALA A 126 -2.79 -5.74 10.68
C ALA A 126 -1.52 -6.60 10.71
N TYR A 127 -1.07 -7.13 9.57
CA TYR A 127 0.18 -7.89 9.43
C TYR A 127 1.39 -7.03 9.78
N VAL A 128 1.47 -5.81 9.24
CA VAL A 128 2.55 -4.86 9.56
C VAL A 128 2.52 -4.47 11.03
N VAL A 129 1.36 -4.08 11.55
CA VAL A 129 1.20 -3.59 12.94
C VAL A 129 1.44 -4.69 13.97
N SER A 130 0.93 -5.91 13.74
CA SER A 130 1.14 -7.06 14.65
C SER A 130 2.55 -7.65 14.54
N GLY A 131 3.12 -7.62 13.34
CA GLY A 131 4.50 -8.03 13.05
C GLY A 131 5.56 -7.07 13.59
N ALA A 132 5.18 -5.87 14.06
CA ALA A 132 6.07 -4.81 14.51
C ALA A 132 6.93 -5.14 15.74
N SER A 133 6.70 -6.27 16.41
CA SER A 133 7.60 -6.81 17.43
C SER A 133 8.89 -7.42 16.84
N LYS A 134 8.92 -7.67 15.52
CA LYS A 134 10.12 -8.12 14.79
C LYS A 134 11.00 -6.89 14.53
N SER A 135 12.18 -6.87 15.13
CA SER A 135 13.20 -5.80 15.19
C SER A 135 13.48 -4.98 13.91
N ASN A 136 13.03 -5.42 12.74
CA ASN A 136 13.51 -4.94 11.45
C ASN A 136 12.71 -3.75 10.89
N LEU A 137 11.49 -3.45 11.37
CA LEU A 137 10.74 -2.26 10.91
C LEU A 137 11.51 -0.96 11.14
N SER A 138 12.35 -0.92 12.16
CA SER A 138 13.19 0.24 12.47
C SER A 138 14.36 0.46 11.48
N SER A 139 14.55 -0.44 10.50
CA SER A 139 15.63 -0.34 9.50
C SER A 139 15.41 0.82 8.53
N GLY A 140 14.15 1.18 8.25
CA GLY A 140 13.82 2.31 7.38
C GLY A 140 12.46 2.18 6.70
N PRO A 141 11.98 3.26 6.07
CA PRO A 141 10.73 3.27 5.32
C PRO A 141 10.77 2.38 4.06
N ASP A 142 11.94 2.18 3.49
CA ASP A 142 12.19 1.27 2.36
C ASP A 142 11.98 -0.21 2.76
N PHE A 143 12.41 -0.58 3.97
CA PHE A 143 12.15 -1.93 4.50
C PHE A 143 10.66 -2.16 4.76
N LEU A 144 9.94 -1.13 5.26
CA LEU A 144 8.50 -1.21 5.38
C LEU A 144 7.83 -1.38 4.01
N MET A 145 8.22 -0.60 3.01
CA MET A 145 7.72 -0.76 1.64
C MET A 145 8.00 -2.18 1.12
N HIS A 146 9.18 -2.72 1.36
CA HIS A 146 9.51 -4.10 1.01
C HIS A 146 8.55 -5.11 1.65
N LEU A 147 8.25 -5.01 2.95
CA LEU A 147 7.31 -5.92 3.62
C LEU A 147 5.88 -5.81 3.05
N ILE A 148 5.46 -4.60 2.71
CA ILE A 148 4.14 -4.37 2.09
C ILE A 148 4.11 -5.03 0.71
N LEU A 149 5.16 -4.84 -0.10
CA LEU A 149 5.28 -5.46 -1.42
C LEU A 149 5.37 -6.98 -1.35
N ASP A 150 6.10 -7.53 -0.39
CA ASP A 150 6.22 -8.98 -0.15
C ASP A 150 4.83 -9.59 0.13
N PHE A 151 4.06 -8.98 1.03
CA PHE A 151 2.68 -9.38 1.33
C PHE A 151 1.77 -9.31 0.09
N ILE A 152 1.91 -8.27 -0.74
CA ILE A 152 1.12 -8.14 -1.98
C ILE A 152 1.53 -9.18 -3.01
N VAL A 153 2.82 -9.47 -3.15
CA VAL A 153 3.32 -10.46 -4.10
C VAL A 153 2.82 -11.86 -3.74
N ASP A 154 2.83 -12.24 -2.46
CA ASP A 154 2.26 -13.52 -2.01
C ASP A 154 0.78 -13.62 -2.37
N HIS A 155 -0.01 -12.59 -2.08
CA HIS A 155 -1.44 -12.57 -2.42
C HIS A 155 -1.71 -12.61 -3.94
N LYS A 156 -0.82 -12.03 -4.76
CA LYS A 156 -0.90 -12.17 -6.21
C LYS A 156 -0.68 -13.60 -6.67
N PHE A 157 0.26 -14.32 -6.06
CA PHE A 157 0.49 -15.73 -6.39
C PHE A 157 -0.75 -16.56 -6.10
N ASP A 158 -1.37 -16.39 -4.93
CA ASP A 158 -2.62 -17.06 -4.58
C ASP A 158 -3.71 -16.82 -5.64
N ALA A 159 -3.89 -15.56 -6.07
CA ALA A 159 -4.88 -15.21 -7.10
C ALA A 159 -4.58 -15.85 -8.47
N ILE A 160 -3.30 -15.98 -8.83
CA ILE A 160 -2.87 -16.63 -10.08
C ILE A 160 -3.09 -18.14 -10.01
N GLU A 161 -2.79 -18.77 -8.88
CA GLU A 161 -3.02 -20.21 -8.68
C GLU A 161 -4.51 -20.55 -8.80
N MET A 162 -5.39 -19.78 -8.15
CA MET A 162 -6.84 -19.98 -8.29
C MET A 162 -7.35 -19.79 -9.72
N LEU A 163 -6.77 -18.86 -10.48
CA LEU A 163 -7.08 -18.69 -11.89
C LEU A 163 -6.61 -19.89 -12.73
N GLN A 164 -5.44 -20.44 -12.42
CA GLN A 164 -4.92 -21.64 -13.10
C GLN A 164 -5.83 -22.84 -12.83
N GLU A 165 -6.25 -23.04 -11.58
CA GLU A 165 -7.20 -24.10 -11.23
C GLU A 165 -8.52 -23.96 -11.99
N GLU A 166 -9.09 -22.75 -12.11
CA GLU A 166 -10.30 -22.56 -12.91
C GLU A 166 -10.07 -22.85 -14.40
N LEU A 167 -8.92 -22.45 -14.96
CA LEU A 167 -8.59 -22.75 -16.36
C LEU A 167 -8.51 -24.26 -16.60
N ASP A 168 -7.83 -25.00 -15.73
CA ASP A 168 -7.69 -26.45 -15.82
C ASP A 168 -9.07 -27.14 -15.75
N GLU A 169 -9.94 -26.73 -14.82
CA GLU A 169 -11.33 -27.23 -14.74
C GLU A 169 -12.11 -27.00 -16.06
N LYS A 170 -11.94 -25.83 -16.68
CA LYS A 170 -12.63 -25.50 -17.94
C LYS A 170 -12.06 -26.27 -19.12
N GLU A 171 -10.76 -26.48 -19.16
CA GLU A 171 -10.12 -27.30 -20.18
C GLU A 171 -10.59 -28.75 -20.12
N GLU A 172 -10.71 -29.34 -18.93
CA GLU A 172 -11.23 -30.70 -18.76
C GLU A 172 -12.67 -30.85 -19.28
N ILE A 173 -13.54 -29.88 -19.00
CA ILE A 173 -14.93 -29.85 -19.51
C ILE A 173 -14.95 -29.89 -21.04
N ILE A 174 -14.15 -29.02 -21.68
CA ILE A 174 -14.06 -28.93 -23.14
C ILE A 174 -13.52 -30.23 -23.75
N LEU A 175 -12.49 -30.82 -23.14
CA LEU A 175 -11.87 -32.07 -23.62
C LEU A 175 -12.79 -33.27 -23.47
N ASN A 176 -13.62 -33.30 -22.42
CA ASN A 176 -14.60 -34.36 -22.17
C ASN A 176 -15.91 -34.17 -22.98
N GLY A 177 -16.10 -33.01 -23.61
CA GLY A 177 -17.25 -32.73 -24.48
C GLY A 177 -18.55 -32.45 -23.73
N GLU A 178 -18.47 -31.94 -22.48
CA GLU A 178 -19.61 -31.48 -21.68
C GLU A 178 -19.93 -29.99 -21.89
#